data_AF-A0A2D5S0S8-F1
#
_entry.id   AF-A0A2D5S0S8-F1
#
_cell.length_a   1.000
_cell.length_b   1.000
_cell.length_c   1.000
_cell.angle_alpha   90.00
_cell.angle_beta   90.00
_cell.angle_gamma   90.00
#
_symmetry.space_group_name_H-M   'P 1'
#
loop_
_entity.id
_entity.type
_entity.pdbx_description
1 polymer ?
#
loop_
_entity_poly.entity_id
_entity_poly.type
_entity_poly.pdbx_seq_one_letter_code
_entity_poly.pdbx_strand_id
1 'polypeptide(L)'
;MNKQAVSAAICGKESRPTTNERGVFTYGNDTIHYDVIRNTKPADDAKKTARKVTIKVHPDQRVVVTVPHDACDEAIQEAVYKRARWVWQSIDEFAKQKDT
;
A
#
# COMPACT_ATOMS: atom_id res chain seq x y z
N MET A 1 -4.49 12.47 -23.25
CA MET A 1 -3.45 12.81 -22.25
C MET A 1 -4.15 13.36 -21.02
N ASN A 2 -4.27 12.58 -19.95
CA ASN A 2 -5.09 12.96 -18.80
C ASN A 2 -4.17 12.93 -17.59
N LYS A 3 -3.76 14.11 -17.15
CA LYS A 3 -2.88 14.31 -16.00
C LYS A 3 -3.72 14.07 -14.75
N GLN A 4 -3.52 12.97 -14.03
CA GLN A 4 -4.12 12.79 -12.71
C GLN A 4 -3.17 13.39 -11.66
N ALA A 5 -3.62 14.49 -11.05
CA ALA A 5 -3.12 14.93 -9.76
C ALA A 5 -3.87 14.12 -8.70
N VAL A 6 -3.15 13.38 -7.87
CA VAL A 6 -3.73 12.65 -6.73
C VAL A 6 -3.22 13.30 -5.44
N SER A 7 -4.15 13.69 -4.57
CA SER A 7 -3.84 14.19 -3.24
C SER A 7 -3.95 13.03 -2.25
N ALA A 8 -2.82 12.61 -1.68
CA ALA A 8 -2.80 11.66 -0.58
C ALA A 8 -2.80 12.43 0.74
N ALA A 9 -3.96 12.51 1.40
CA ALA A 9 -4.07 13.09 2.73
C ALA A 9 -4.04 11.97 3.77
N ILE A 10 -2.94 11.87 4.53
CA ILE A 10 -2.84 11.01 5.70
C ILE A 10 -3.57 11.75 6.82
N CYS A 11 -4.87 11.48 6.99
CA CYS A 11 -5.68 12.08 8.04
C CYS A 11 -5.23 11.53 9.41
N GLY A 12 -4.38 12.28 10.10
CA GLY A 12 -3.99 12.01 11.46
C GLY A 12 -5.18 12.14 12.40
N LYS A 13 -5.70 11.01 12.90
CA LYS A 13 -6.56 10.96 14.09
C LYS A 13 -5.96 10.00 15.11
N GLU A 14 -5.41 10.63 16.14
CA GLU A 14 -5.19 10.26 17.54
C GLU A 14 -5.29 8.77 17.98
N SER A 15 -4.12 8.28 18.44
CA SER A 15 -3.86 7.44 19.62
C SER A 15 -4.62 6.13 19.86
N ARG A 16 -4.01 5.01 19.43
CA ARG A 16 -3.99 3.71 20.13
C ARG A 16 -2.75 2.90 19.72
N PRO A 17 -2.06 2.20 20.63
CA PRO A 17 -0.86 1.43 20.33
C PRO A 17 -1.25 0.12 19.64
N THR A 18 -1.64 0.20 18.38
CA THR A 18 -1.71 -0.95 17.49
C THR A 18 -1.05 -0.51 16.21
N THR A 19 0.16 -1.01 15.99
CA THR A 19 1.07 -0.76 14.86
C THR A 19 0.45 -1.17 13.51
N ASN A 20 -0.67 -0.56 13.14
CA ASN A 20 -1.31 -0.67 11.84
C ASN A 20 -1.42 0.74 11.28
N GLU A 21 -0.31 1.19 10.70
CA GLU A 21 -0.31 2.38 9.87
C GLU A 21 -1.22 2.09 8.68
N ARG A 22 -2.24 2.92 8.47
CA ARG A 22 -3.16 2.78 7.33
C ARG A 22 -3.05 4.01 6.47
N GLY A 23 -2.76 3.78 5.20
CA GLY A 23 -2.75 4.84 4.20
C GLY A 23 -3.96 4.71 3.28
N VAL A 24 -4.28 5.83 2.64
CA VAL A 24 -5.31 5.89 1.61
C VAL A 24 -4.75 6.66 0.42
N PHE A 25 -5.05 6.19 -0.78
CA PHE A 25 -4.79 6.95 -1.99
C PHE A 25 -6.00 6.94 -2.91
N THR A 26 -6.20 8.05 -3.60
CA THR A 26 -7.28 8.20 -4.57
C THR A 26 -6.72 7.94 -5.96
N TYR A 27 -7.39 7.10 -6.74
CA TYR A 27 -7.04 6.85 -8.14
C TYR A 27 -8.28 7.05 -9.00
N GLY A 28 -8.26 8.07 -9.86
CA GLY A 28 -9.46 8.52 -10.56
C GLY A 28 -10.55 8.95 -9.58
N ASN A 29 -11.60 8.13 -9.48
CA ASN A 29 -12.75 8.34 -8.59
C ASN A 29 -12.82 7.32 -7.44
N ASP A 30 -11.88 6.37 -7.40
CA ASP A 30 -11.84 5.28 -6.43
C ASP A 30 -10.89 5.63 -5.29
N THR A 31 -11.33 5.34 -4.06
CA THR A 31 -10.52 5.52 -2.85
C THR A 31 -10.04 4.15 -2.38
N ILE A 32 -8.72 3.92 -2.43
CA ILE A 32 -8.10 2.64 -2.11
C ILE A 32 -7.41 2.75 -0.76
N HIS A 33 -7.80 1.87 0.17
CA HIS A 33 -7.20 1.74 1.49
C HIS A 33 -6.08 0.68 1.47
N TYR A 34 -4.97 0.99 2.13
CA TYR A 34 -3.87 0.05 2.30
C TYR A 34 -3.33 0.05 3.72
N ASP A 35 -2.99 -1.14 4.22
CA ASP A 35 -2.31 -1.32 5.50
C ASP A 35 -0.80 -1.34 5.26
N VAL A 36 -0.06 -0.55 6.03
CA VAL A 36 1.40 -0.46 6.01
C VAL A 36 1.93 -1.28 7.18
N ILE A 37 2.83 -2.22 6.87
CA ILE A 37 3.51 -3.06 7.84
C ILE A 37 5.00 -2.73 7.78
N ARG A 38 5.50 -2.03 8.81
CA ARG A 38 6.94 -1.81 9.02
C ARG A 38 7.56 -3.11 9.55
N ASN A 39 8.38 -3.76 8.73
CA ASN A 39 9.09 -4.95 9.17
C ASN A 39 10.26 -4.55 10.08
N THR A 40 10.04 -4.60 11.40
CA THR A 40 11.02 -4.23 12.45
C THR A 40 11.94 -5.37 12.84
N LYS A 41 11.63 -6.61 12.42
CA LYS A 41 12.43 -7.78 12.73
C LYS A 41 13.01 -8.32 11.42
N PRO A 42 14.34 -8.44 11.26
CA PRO A 42 14.85 -9.46 10.37
C PRO A 42 14.42 -10.77 11.02
N ALA A 43 13.37 -11.41 10.49
CA ALA A 43 13.20 -12.82 10.79
C ALA A 43 14.50 -13.46 10.30
N ASP A 44 15.21 -14.03 11.27
CA ASP A 44 16.28 -14.98 11.10
C ASP A 44 15.95 -15.90 9.91
N ASP A 45 16.97 -16.30 9.16
CA ASP A 45 16.89 -17.17 7.99
C ASP A 45 16.62 -16.48 6.63
N ALA A 46 17.74 -16.31 5.93
CA ALA A 46 17.89 -16.35 4.48
C ALA A 46 17.53 -15.10 3.66
N LYS A 47 18.59 -14.66 2.97
CA LYS A 47 18.67 -13.65 1.91
C LYS A 47 18.67 -12.20 2.37
N LYS A 48 19.68 -11.50 1.85
CA LYS A 48 19.68 -10.09 1.45
C LYS A 48 18.40 -9.73 0.68
N THR A 49 17.23 -9.80 1.31
CA THR A 49 15.98 -9.38 0.70
C THR A 49 16.05 -7.88 0.67
N ALA A 50 16.38 -7.38 -0.51
CA ALA A 50 16.65 -5.99 -0.80
C ALA A 50 15.64 -5.09 -0.09
N ARG A 51 16.13 -3.99 0.48
CA ARG A 51 15.38 -2.90 1.13
C ARG A 51 14.33 -2.34 0.16
N LYS A 52 13.24 -3.08 -0.06
CA LYS A 52 12.27 -2.82 -1.13
C LYS A 52 10.88 -2.86 -0.53
N VAL A 53 10.13 -1.82 -0.84
CA VAL A 53 8.70 -1.76 -0.54
C VAL A 53 7.99 -2.84 -1.36
N THR A 54 7.28 -3.73 -0.67
CA THR A 54 6.52 -4.82 -1.29
C THR A 54 5.04 -4.53 -1.12
N ILE A 55 4.31 -4.46 -2.23
CA ILE A 55 2.86 -4.21 -2.23
C ILE A 55 2.17 -5.53 -2.58
N LYS A 56 1.33 -6.02 -1.66
CA LYS A 56 0.53 -7.23 -1.83
C LYS A 56 -0.94 -6.82 -1.95
N VAL A 57 -1.60 -7.26 -3.01
CA VAL A 57 -3.04 -7.08 -3.18
C VAL A 57 -3.69 -8.45 -3.01
N HIS A 58 -4.57 -8.56 -2.02
CA HIS A 58 -5.30 -9.77 -1.74
C HIS A 58 -6.56 -9.84 -2.63
N PRO A 59 -7.03 -11.05 -2.99
CA PRO A 59 -8.27 -11.24 -3.74
C PRO A 59 -9.53 -10.79 -2.97
N ASP A 60 -9.38 -10.51 -1.67
CA ASP A 60 -10.38 -9.84 -0.83
C ASP A 60 -10.38 -8.30 -1.00
N GLN A 61 -9.73 -7.78 -2.05
CA GLN A 61 -9.53 -6.35 -2.33
C GLN A 61 -8.68 -5.60 -1.28
N ARG A 62 -8.02 -6.30 -0.36
CA ARG A 62 -7.15 -5.70 0.66
C ARG A 62 -5.75 -5.47 0.14
N VAL A 63 -5.22 -4.26 0.32
CA VAL A 63 -3.84 -3.92 -0.05
C VAL A 63 -2.98 -3.86 1.20
N VAL A 64 -1.87 -4.61 1.19
CA VAL A 64 -0.90 -4.67 2.28
C VAL A 64 0.47 -4.27 1.74
N VAL A 65 1.02 -3.19 2.29
CA VAL A 65 2.31 -2.64 1.91
C VAL A 65 3.33 -2.96 3.00
N THR A 66 4.26 -3.86 2.69
CA THR A 66 5.37 -4.17 3.58
C THR A 66 6.53 -3.25 3.27
N VAL A 67 6.96 -2.49 4.26
CA VAL A 67 8.03 -1.51 4.14
C VAL A 67 9.18 -1.86 5.10
N PRO A 68 10.44 -1.65 4.71
CA PRO A 68 11.54 -1.78 5.64
C PRO A 68 11.47 -0.66 6.70
N HIS A 69 11.98 -0.91 7.91
CA HIS A 69 12.00 0.08 9.00
C HIS A 69 12.69 1.40 8.63
N ASP A 70 13.62 1.37 7.69
CA ASP A 70 14.38 2.53 7.20
C ASP A 70 13.60 3.39 6.18
N ALA A 71 12.43 2.92 5.72
CA ALA A 71 11.61 3.68 4.78
C ALA A 71 10.79 4.76 5.51
N CYS A 72 10.98 6.01 5.09
CA CYS A 72 10.13 7.12 5.46
C CYS A 72 8.76 7.02 4.79
N ASP A 73 7.74 7.58 5.42
CA ASP A 73 6.36 7.64 4.92
C ASP A 73 6.27 8.17 3.47
N GLU A 74 7.09 9.17 3.11
CA GLU A 74 7.17 9.70 1.74
C GLU A 74 7.61 8.63 0.72
N ALA A 75 8.58 7.78 1.07
CA ALA A 75 9.02 6.68 0.21
C ALA A 75 7.94 5.61 0.05
N ILE A 76 7.10 5.42 1.07
CA ILE A 76 5.93 4.53 1.01
C ILE A 76 4.92 5.09 0.03
N GLN A 77 4.59 6.38 0.18
CA GLN A 77 3.66 7.07 -0.72
C GLN A 77 4.15 7.05 -2.16
N GLU A 78 5.44 7.32 -2.40
CA GLU A 78 6.05 7.24 -3.73
C GLU A 78 5.98 5.83 -4.32
N ALA A 79 6.24 4.79 -3.51
CA ALA A 79 6.19 3.41 -3.97
C ALA A 79 4.76 2.98 -4.33
N VAL A 80 3.79 3.34 -3.48
CA VAL A 80 2.36 3.13 -3.73
C VAL A 80 1.95 3.92 -4.98
N TYR A 81 2.38 5.17 -5.12
CA TYR A 81 2.04 6.01 -6.26
C TYR A 81 2.60 5.47 -7.59
N LYS A 82 3.87 5.05 -7.60
CA LYS A 82 4.50 4.38 -8.76
C LYS A 82 3.76 3.11 -9.18
N ARG A 83 3.05 2.47 -8.24
CA ARG A 83 2.27 1.25 -8.48
C ARG A 83 0.77 1.47 -8.42
N ALA A 84 0.27 2.71 -8.30
CA ALA A 84 -1.14 3.00 -8.05
C ALA A 84 -2.03 2.44 -9.16
N ARG A 85 -1.60 2.59 -10.41
CA ARG A 85 -2.27 2.00 -11.58
C ARG A 85 -2.36 0.48 -11.50
N TRP A 86 -1.28 -0.19 -11.10
CA TRP A 86 -1.24 -1.64 -10.98
C TRP A 86 -2.12 -2.12 -9.82
N VAL A 87 -2.07 -1.44 -8.68
CA VAL A 87 -2.93 -1.74 -7.52
C VAL A 87 -4.40 -1.64 -7.90
N TRP A 88 -4.79 -0.54 -8.58
CA TRP A 88 -6.16 -0.37 -9.06
C TRP A 88 -6.57 -1.47 -10.06
N GLN A 89 -5.70 -1.80 -11.03
CA GLN A 89 -5.97 -2.91 -11.97
C GLN A 89 -6.14 -4.25 -11.25
N SER A 90 -5.28 -4.57 -10.28
CA SER A 90 -5.41 -5.81 -9.51
C SER A 90 -6.73 -5.84 -8.74
N ILE A 91 -7.15 -4.74 -8.11
CA ILE A 91 -8.45 -4.67 -7.42
C ILE A 91 -9.62 -4.89 -8.39
N ASP A 92 -9.61 -4.23 -9.55
CA ASP A 92 -10.64 -4.40 -10.59
C ASP A 92 -10.68 -5.83 -11.14
N GLU A 93 -9.53 -6.44 -11.39
CA GLU A 93 -9.43 -7.83 -11.84
C GLU A 93 -9.96 -8.82 -10.79
N PHE A 94 -9.63 -8.62 -9.51
CA PHE A 94 -10.14 -9.46 -8.42
C PHE A 94 -11.63 -9.24 -8.15
N ALA A 95 -12.12 -8.00 -8.29
CA ALA A 95 -13.55 -7.71 -8.17
C ALA A 95 -14.36 -8.45 -9.25
N LYS A 96 -13.85 -8.52 -10.49
CA LYS A 96 -14.47 -9.27 -11.60
C LYS A 96 -14.47 -10.78 -11.37
N GLN A 97 -13.42 -11.34 -10.74
CA GLN A 97 -13.37 -12.78 -10.42
C GLN A 97 -14.38 -13.21 -9.34
N LYS A 98 -14.85 -12.30 -8.48
CA LYS A 98 -15.81 -12.61 -7.40
C LYS A 98 -17.26 -12.69 -7.86
N ASP A 99 -17.56 -12.30 -9.10
CA ASP A 99 -18.90 -12.27 -9.69
C ASP A 99 -19.25 -13.57 -10.47
N THR A 100 -18.43 -14.63 -10.34
CA THR A 100 -18.68 -15.96 -10.93
C THR A 100 -18.86 -17.00 -9.84
#